data_AF-A0A7M1NYI2-F1
#
_entry.id   AF-A0A7M1NYI2-F1
#
_cell.length_a   1.000
_cell.length_b   1.000
_cell.length_c   1.000
_cell.angle_alpha   90.00
_cell.angle_beta   90.00
_cell.angle_gamma   90.00
#
_symmetry.space_group_name_H-M   'P 1'
#
loop_
_entity.id
_entity.type
_entity.pdbx_description
1 polymer ?
#
loop_
_entity_poly.entity_id
_entity_poly.type
_entity_poly.pdbx_seq_one_letter_code
_entity_poly.pdbx_strand_id
1 'polypeptide(L)'
;MRKILFLETDFGKLFYHNVYAFYGEPVVFTAFNEYRHFFFCYSLGLDDEQENDLWLIMPISEEKKNRLEQKDIPVIKMMKGDDCEKIKLLKLNVDTGEKEENWISTRNYPYLMPDDTIYISENINWDDTRSHTHKIRVAANNLTNTKLNEITILFSNLIKSIFSKNNVNINLFPQDAIHGSFVFRVKTKCEGNALQENKEKSYSDLLSFNDKHKFKEILNNKHIDVKSTWKLLNLIKSYDSVIQFIDESSTVKLLNINSELAGELLNLVDSKLDTYLDSTMVPQANDIYKVKKYLDILKSDNVVALDKLGVTSERQISYYRDACYLLGLINERYNYLTPIGNRITEIQEENEWLKILRVQFENSECGYLWMKNQGVNSILDIDPNSATQYLLDNANGLSEDTAKRRASTLKRWVNVFKTIQ
;
A
#
# COMPACT_ATOMS: atom_id res chain seq x y z
N MET A 1 5.52 -28.57 9.89
CA MET A 1 4.06 -28.76 9.83
C MET A 1 3.71 -29.76 10.93
N ARG A 2 3.31 -29.27 12.10
CA ARG A 2 2.81 -30.13 13.18
C ARG A 2 1.31 -30.29 12.95
N LYS A 3 0.91 -31.40 12.32
CA LYS A 3 -0.51 -31.77 12.26
C LYS A 3 -0.85 -32.40 13.60
N ILE A 4 -1.56 -31.66 14.44
CA ILE A 4 -2.05 -32.17 15.71
C ILE A 4 -3.47 -32.68 15.45
N LEU A 5 -3.65 -33.99 15.55
CA LEU A 5 -4.95 -34.61 15.42
C LEU A 5 -5.84 -34.12 16.57
N PHE A 6 -7.01 -33.57 16.22
CA PHE A 6 -8.07 -33.34 17.18
C PHE A 6 -8.82 -34.65 17.41
N LEU A 7 -9.41 -35.20 16.33
CA LEU A 7 -10.36 -36.30 16.41
C LEU A 7 -10.62 -36.88 15.02
N GLU A 8 -10.99 -38.16 14.97
CA GLU A 8 -11.60 -38.76 13.78
C GLU A 8 -13.13 -38.72 13.89
N THR A 9 -13.82 -38.25 12.86
CA THR A 9 -15.29 -38.11 12.79
C THR A 9 -15.80 -38.64 11.45
N ASP A 10 -17.12 -38.62 11.21
CA ASP A 10 -17.63 -38.86 9.84
C ASP A 10 -17.15 -37.82 8.82
N PHE A 11 -16.57 -36.69 9.25
CA PHE A 11 -15.90 -35.73 8.37
C PHE A 11 -14.44 -36.12 8.02
N GLY A 12 -14.00 -37.28 8.51
CA GLY A 12 -12.62 -37.76 8.45
C GLY A 12 -11.81 -37.32 9.66
N LYS A 13 -10.48 -37.41 9.54
CA LYS A 13 -9.53 -36.96 10.56
C LYS A 13 -9.42 -35.45 10.56
N LEU A 14 -9.85 -34.82 11.65
CA LEU A 14 -9.80 -33.39 11.86
C LEU A 14 -8.49 -33.03 12.58
N PHE A 15 -7.75 -32.09 12.01
CA PHE A 15 -6.52 -31.56 12.58
C PHE A 15 -6.74 -30.12 13.01
N TYR A 16 -6.20 -29.74 14.17
CA TYR A 16 -6.21 -28.35 14.63
C TYR A 16 -5.60 -27.42 13.58
N HIS A 17 -6.18 -26.24 13.41
CA HIS A 17 -5.71 -25.20 12.49
C HIS A 17 -5.43 -23.88 13.22
N ASN A 18 -6.48 -23.15 13.60
CA ASN A 18 -6.38 -21.90 14.33
C ASN A 18 -7.20 -21.97 15.62
N VAL A 19 -6.61 -21.58 16.75
CA VAL A 19 -7.27 -21.53 18.06
C VAL A 19 -7.66 -20.09 18.38
N TYR A 20 -8.91 -19.90 18.79
CA TYR A 20 -9.50 -18.58 19.05
C TYR A 20 -9.79 -18.32 20.53
N ALA A 21 -9.94 -19.38 21.32
CA ALA A 21 -10.06 -19.33 22.77
C ALA A 21 -9.45 -20.59 23.40
N PHE A 22 -8.78 -20.41 24.54
CA PHE A 22 -8.06 -21.46 25.26
C PHE A 22 -8.38 -21.37 26.75
N TYR A 23 -8.76 -22.49 27.37
CA TYR A 23 -9.03 -22.59 28.80
C TYR A 23 -8.58 -23.97 29.30
N GLY A 24 -7.32 -24.10 29.67
CA GLY A 24 -6.68 -25.41 29.91
C GLY A 24 -6.41 -26.20 28.61
N GLU A 25 -7.35 -26.16 27.68
CA GLU A 25 -7.31 -26.72 26.33
C GLU A 25 -8.00 -25.79 25.31
N PRO A 26 -7.82 -26.01 23.98
CA PRO A 26 -8.50 -25.22 22.95
C PRO A 26 -10.01 -25.43 22.98
N VAL A 27 -10.80 -24.41 23.34
CA VAL A 27 -12.27 -24.53 23.47
C VAL A 27 -13.04 -23.98 22.26
N VAL A 28 -12.41 -23.09 21.48
CA VAL A 28 -12.98 -22.59 20.22
C VAL A 28 -11.87 -22.53 19.18
N PHE A 29 -12.03 -23.24 18.06
CA PHE A 29 -11.00 -23.33 17.03
C PHE A 29 -11.58 -23.68 15.66
N THR A 30 -10.76 -23.53 14.62
CA THR A 30 -10.98 -24.22 13.35
C THR A 30 -10.11 -25.45 13.21
N ALA A 31 -10.65 -26.45 12.55
CA ALA A 31 -9.95 -27.64 12.12
C ALA A 31 -10.02 -27.79 10.60
N PHE A 32 -9.14 -28.62 10.02
CA PHE A 32 -9.30 -29.09 8.65
C PHE A 32 -9.17 -30.60 8.56
N ASN A 33 -9.83 -31.21 7.58
CA ASN A 33 -9.70 -32.64 7.32
C ASN A 33 -8.60 -32.97 6.30
N GLU A 34 -8.38 -34.25 6.01
CA GLU A 34 -7.37 -34.71 5.04
C GLU A 34 -7.50 -34.07 3.64
N TYR A 35 -8.71 -33.61 3.29
CA TYR A 35 -9.05 -32.94 2.03
C TYR A 35 -8.98 -31.41 2.09
N ARG A 36 -8.53 -30.83 3.22
CA ARG A 36 -8.49 -29.38 3.48
C ARG A 36 -9.85 -28.67 3.48
N HIS A 37 -10.92 -29.39 3.78
CA HIS A 37 -12.19 -28.74 4.14
C HIS A 37 -12.08 -28.18 5.56
N PHE A 38 -12.58 -26.96 5.77
CA PHE A 38 -12.53 -26.30 7.07
C PHE A 38 -13.77 -26.61 7.90
N PHE A 39 -13.55 -26.73 9.21
CA PHE A 39 -14.58 -26.98 10.20
C PHE A 39 -14.43 -25.98 11.35
N PHE A 40 -15.55 -25.47 11.86
CA PHE A 40 -15.59 -24.73 13.11
C PHE A 40 -15.94 -25.69 14.25
N CYS A 41 -15.13 -25.67 15.30
CA CYS A 41 -15.29 -26.49 16.50
C CYS A 41 -15.51 -25.59 17.72
N TYR A 42 -16.54 -25.89 18.49
CA TYR A 42 -16.92 -25.15 19.70
C TYR A 42 -17.24 -26.13 20.83
N SER A 43 -16.53 -26.00 21.95
CA SER A 43 -16.78 -26.80 23.16
C SER A 43 -18.02 -26.29 23.89
N LEU A 44 -18.89 -27.21 24.29
CA LEU A 44 -20.00 -26.97 25.20
C LEU A 44 -19.63 -27.33 26.65
N GLY A 45 -18.41 -27.81 26.88
CA GLY A 45 -17.95 -28.36 28.15
C GLY A 45 -18.49 -29.76 28.41
N LEU A 46 -18.39 -30.18 29.67
CA LEU A 46 -18.93 -31.46 30.13
C LEU A 46 -20.45 -31.44 30.21
N ASP A 47 -21.07 -32.60 30.00
CA ASP A 47 -22.48 -32.80 30.29
C ASP A 47 -22.77 -32.77 31.80
N ASP A 48 -24.06 -32.76 32.15
CA ASP A 48 -24.52 -32.63 33.54
C ASP A 48 -23.99 -33.77 34.45
N GLU A 49 -23.77 -34.96 33.87
CA GLU A 49 -23.22 -36.14 34.53
C GLU A 49 -21.68 -36.10 34.65
N GLN A 50 -21.02 -35.15 33.99
CA GLN A 50 -19.58 -34.96 33.91
C GLN A 50 -18.82 -36.15 33.27
N GLU A 51 -19.52 -37.00 32.52
CA GLU A 51 -18.95 -38.19 31.90
C GLU A 51 -18.54 -37.91 30.46
N ASN A 52 -19.20 -36.96 29.78
CA ASN A 52 -18.99 -36.71 28.36
C ASN A 52 -18.62 -35.26 28.08
N ASP A 53 -17.55 -35.07 27.32
CA ASP A 53 -17.17 -33.79 26.74
C ASP A 53 -17.93 -33.54 25.44
N LEU A 54 -18.60 -32.39 25.35
CA LEU A 54 -19.57 -32.07 24.31
C LEU A 54 -19.00 -31.06 23.32
N TRP A 55 -19.07 -31.39 22.03
CA TRP A 55 -18.55 -30.54 20.95
C TRP A 55 -19.56 -30.29 19.86
N LEU A 56 -19.59 -29.04 19.40
CA LEU A 56 -20.27 -28.64 18.18
C LEU A 56 -19.26 -28.54 17.03
N ILE A 57 -19.50 -29.29 15.97
CA ILE A 57 -18.65 -29.34 14.77
C ILE A 57 -19.50 -29.02 13.55
N MET A 58 -19.03 -28.09 12.72
CA MET A 58 -19.67 -27.78 11.44
C MET A 58 -18.70 -27.48 10.32
N PRO A 59 -19.03 -27.86 9.07
CA PRO A 59 -18.28 -27.39 7.92
C PRO A 59 -18.47 -25.88 7.74
N ILE A 60 -17.39 -25.19 7.38
CA ILE A 60 -17.40 -23.75 7.09
C ILE A 60 -16.66 -23.45 5.80
N SER A 61 -17.07 -22.39 5.11
CA SER A 61 -16.29 -21.85 4.01
C SER A 61 -15.07 -21.08 4.51
N GLU A 62 -14.05 -20.94 3.66
CA GLU A 62 -12.89 -20.09 3.94
C GLU A 62 -13.32 -18.62 4.15
N GLU A 63 -14.32 -18.14 3.42
CA GLU A 63 -14.91 -16.81 3.60
C GLU A 63 -15.49 -16.63 5.01
N LYS A 64 -16.31 -17.59 5.49
CA LYS A 64 -16.94 -17.51 6.81
C LYS A 64 -15.89 -17.54 7.93
N LYS A 65 -14.86 -18.38 7.77
CA LYS A 65 -13.67 -18.37 8.63
C LYS A 65 -12.98 -17.00 8.63
N ASN A 66 -12.72 -16.42 7.46
CA ASN A 66 -12.03 -15.13 7.36
C ASN A 66 -12.85 -14.01 8.04
N ARG A 67 -14.17 -14.01 7.88
CA ARG A 67 -15.06 -13.04 8.56
C ARG A 67 -15.03 -13.16 10.08
N LEU A 68 -14.96 -14.39 10.62
CA LEU A 68 -14.75 -14.62 12.06
C LEU A 68 -13.38 -14.06 12.50
N GLU A 69 -12.32 -14.41 11.78
CA GLU A 69 -10.94 -13.97 12.04
C GLU A 69 -10.73 -12.46 11.88
N GLN A 70 -11.66 -11.78 11.21
CA GLN A 70 -11.71 -10.33 11.05
C GLN A 70 -12.60 -9.62 12.07
N LYS A 71 -13.29 -10.38 12.94
CA LYS A 71 -14.32 -9.88 13.86
C LYS A 71 -15.45 -9.14 13.14
N ASP A 72 -15.72 -9.52 11.89
CA ASP A 72 -16.88 -9.01 11.15
C ASP A 72 -18.16 -9.73 11.56
N ILE A 73 -18.03 -10.95 12.10
CA ILE A 73 -19.12 -11.72 12.68
C ILE A 73 -18.75 -12.22 14.08
N PRO A 74 -19.70 -12.24 15.03
CA PRO A 74 -19.49 -12.84 16.35
C PRO A 74 -19.44 -14.37 16.25
N VAL A 75 -18.90 -15.01 17.28
CA VAL A 75 -18.75 -16.46 17.39
C VAL A 75 -20.09 -17.17 17.15
N ILE A 76 -21.19 -16.64 17.69
CA ILE A 76 -22.51 -17.24 17.53
C ILE A 76 -22.98 -17.32 16.08
N LYS A 77 -22.55 -16.40 15.19
CA LYS A 77 -22.91 -16.43 13.75
C LYS A 77 -22.17 -17.53 12.98
N MET A 78 -21.13 -18.11 13.56
CA MET A 78 -20.58 -19.36 13.04
C MET A 78 -21.63 -20.46 13.17
N MET A 79 -22.26 -20.54 14.36
CA MET A 79 -23.19 -21.60 14.73
C MET A 79 -24.61 -21.36 14.19
N LYS A 80 -25.12 -20.14 14.31
CA LYS A 80 -26.42 -19.69 13.82
C LYS A 80 -26.26 -19.05 12.44
N GLY A 81 -26.60 -19.76 11.37
CA GLY A 81 -26.58 -19.22 10.01
C GLY A 81 -27.76 -19.71 9.17
N ASP A 82 -28.17 -18.89 8.20
CA ASP A 82 -29.26 -19.18 7.27
C ASP A 82 -28.94 -20.36 6.32
N ASP A 83 -27.66 -20.69 6.14
CA ASP A 83 -27.16 -21.71 5.20
C ASP A 83 -26.90 -23.09 5.83
N CYS A 84 -27.05 -23.24 7.15
CA CYS A 84 -26.71 -24.48 7.85
C CYS A 84 -27.82 -24.87 8.84
N GLU A 85 -28.74 -25.72 8.39
CA GLU A 85 -29.90 -26.14 9.20
C GLU A 85 -29.55 -27.15 10.30
N LYS A 86 -28.41 -27.84 10.15
CA LYS A 86 -27.96 -28.89 11.07
C LYS A 86 -26.48 -28.77 11.38
N ILE A 87 -26.14 -28.96 12.64
CA ILE A 87 -24.78 -28.99 13.17
C ILE A 87 -24.52 -30.35 13.80
N LYS A 88 -23.27 -30.79 13.79
CA LYS A 88 -22.89 -32.05 14.40
C LYS A 88 -22.59 -31.83 15.88
N LEU A 89 -23.29 -32.57 16.73
CA LEU A 89 -22.98 -32.73 18.15
C LEU A 89 -22.17 -34.00 18.32
N LEU A 90 -20.99 -33.86 18.89
CA LEU A 90 -20.15 -34.97 19.33
C LEU A 90 -20.21 -35.04 20.85
N LYS A 91 -20.35 -36.26 21.37
CA LYS A 91 -20.12 -36.58 22.77
C LYS A 91 -18.90 -37.49 22.85
N LEU A 92 -17.93 -37.15 23.68
CA LEU A 92 -16.73 -37.94 23.92
C LEU A 92 -16.70 -38.33 25.40
N ASN A 93 -16.82 -39.62 25.69
CA ASN A 93 -16.70 -40.09 27.06
C ASN A 93 -15.25 -39.90 27.55
N VAL A 94 -15.09 -39.21 28.68
CA VAL A 94 -13.78 -38.78 29.19
C VAL A 94 -12.95 -39.98 29.67
N ASP A 95 -13.60 -41.03 30.18
CA ASP A 95 -12.93 -42.21 30.75
C ASP A 95 -12.65 -43.30 29.72
N THR A 96 -13.62 -43.60 28.85
CA THR A 96 -13.51 -44.69 27.87
C THR A 96 -12.96 -44.24 26.52
N GLY A 97 -13.05 -42.94 26.21
CA GLY A 97 -12.75 -42.39 24.89
C GLY A 97 -13.75 -42.79 23.81
N GLU A 98 -14.87 -43.41 24.18
CA GLU A 98 -15.96 -43.72 23.26
C GLU A 98 -16.62 -42.43 22.77
N LYS A 99 -16.97 -42.41 21.49
CA LYS A 99 -17.57 -41.23 20.86
C LYS A 99 -18.96 -41.54 20.29
N GLU A 100 -19.87 -40.59 20.48
CA GLU A 100 -21.21 -40.59 19.91
C GLU A 100 -21.38 -39.34 19.03
N GLU A 101 -21.88 -39.52 17.81
CA GLU A 101 -21.98 -38.47 16.80
C GLU A 101 -23.43 -38.31 16.32
N ASN A 102 -24.06 -37.16 16.60
CA ASN A 102 -25.46 -36.88 16.28
C ASN A 102 -25.63 -35.54 15.54
N TRP A 103 -26.70 -35.41 14.74
CA TRP A 103 -27.04 -34.15 14.09
C TRP A 103 -28.16 -33.43 14.86
N ILE A 104 -27.93 -32.17 15.23
CA ILE A 104 -28.92 -31.32 15.90
C ILE A 104 -29.28 -30.11 15.03
N SER A 105 -30.49 -29.55 15.24
CA SER A 105 -30.93 -28.37 14.48
C SER A 105 -30.31 -27.08 15.02
N THR A 106 -29.92 -26.18 14.12
CA THR A 106 -29.39 -24.85 14.46
C THR A 106 -30.47 -23.83 14.80
N ARG A 107 -31.77 -24.16 14.60
CA ARG A 107 -32.89 -23.27 14.90
C ARG A 107 -33.20 -23.21 16.40
N ASN A 108 -33.09 -24.35 17.09
CA ASN A 108 -33.33 -24.50 18.51
C ASN A 108 -32.15 -25.24 19.15
N TYR A 109 -31.18 -24.48 19.66
CA TYR A 109 -30.10 -25.07 20.45
C TYR A 109 -30.63 -25.46 21.83
N PRO A 110 -30.43 -26.71 22.29
CA PRO A 110 -30.76 -27.12 23.65
C PRO A 110 -29.71 -26.68 24.68
N TYR A 111 -28.70 -25.90 24.28
CA TYR A 111 -27.56 -25.49 25.10
C TYR A 111 -27.46 -23.97 25.19
N LEU A 112 -26.83 -23.48 26.26
CA LEU A 112 -26.44 -22.08 26.42
C LEU A 112 -25.43 -21.71 25.32
N MET A 113 -25.74 -20.63 24.60
CA MET A 113 -24.95 -20.14 23.48
C MET A 113 -24.34 -18.78 23.83
N PRO A 114 -23.17 -18.44 23.27
CA PRO A 114 -22.60 -17.11 23.44
C PRO A 114 -23.52 -16.05 22.84
N ASP A 115 -23.53 -14.87 23.48
CA ASP A 115 -24.27 -13.69 22.98
C ASP A 115 -23.71 -13.19 21.64
N ASP A 116 -24.52 -12.42 20.92
CA ASP A 116 -24.15 -11.82 19.63
C ASP A 116 -23.09 -10.72 19.72
N THR A 117 -22.69 -10.36 20.93
CA THR A 117 -21.59 -9.42 21.20
C THR A 117 -20.24 -10.13 21.40
N ILE A 118 -20.19 -11.46 21.42
CA ILE A 118 -18.96 -12.22 21.68
C ILE A 118 -18.19 -12.46 20.38
N TYR A 119 -17.04 -11.80 20.25
CA TYR A 119 -16.08 -12.00 19.17
C TYR A 119 -14.85 -12.77 19.67
N ILE A 120 -14.09 -13.36 18.74
CA ILE A 120 -12.82 -13.99 19.09
C ILE A 120 -11.87 -12.98 19.74
N SER A 121 -11.11 -13.43 20.75
CA SER A 121 -10.06 -12.63 21.37
C SER A 121 -8.75 -12.73 20.60
N GLU A 122 -8.41 -13.94 20.16
CA GLU A 122 -7.12 -14.28 19.56
C GLU A 122 -7.32 -15.14 18.30
N ASN A 123 -6.24 -15.34 17.54
CA ASN A 123 -6.20 -16.19 16.36
C ASN A 123 -4.83 -16.89 16.27
N ILE A 124 -4.59 -17.78 17.23
CA ILE A 124 -3.34 -18.53 17.40
C ILE A 124 -3.21 -19.53 16.25
N ASN A 125 -2.14 -19.40 15.47
CA ASN A 125 -1.79 -20.32 14.38
C ASN A 125 -1.20 -21.62 14.98
N TRP A 126 -2.03 -22.64 15.18
CA TRP A 126 -1.66 -23.82 15.94
C TRP A 126 -0.87 -24.86 15.13
N ASP A 127 -1.04 -24.87 13.81
CA ASP A 127 -0.41 -25.84 12.91
C ASP A 127 0.89 -25.34 12.23
N ASP A 128 1.29 -24.10 12.54
CA ASP A 128 2.42 -23.38 11.94
C ASP A 128 2.33 -23.22 10.40
N THR A 129 1.13 -23.29 9.81
CA THR A 129 0.96 -23.21 8.35
C THR A 129 0.71 -21.79 7.84
N ARG A 130 0.26 -20.87 8.70
CA ARG A 130 0.05 -19.47 8.31
C ARG A 130 1.36 -18.83 7.85
N SER A 131 1.42 -18.44 6.58
CA SER A 131 2.62 -17.86 5.97
C SER A 131 2.66 -16.32 5.95
N HIS A 132 1.69 -15.68 6.62
CA HIS A 132 1.46 -14.23 6.64
C HIS A 132 1.35 -13.76 8.09
N THR A 133 1.89 -12.59 8.41
CA THR A 133 1.91 -12.05 9.78
C THR A 133 0.87 -10.98 10.01
N HIS A 134 0.52 -10.22 8.97
CA HIS A 134 -0.40 -9.10 9.06
C HIS A 134 -1.35 -9.07 7.87
N LYS A 135 -2.44 -8.31 8.02
CA LYS A 135 -3.36 -7.97 6.94
C LYS A 135 -3.58 -6.47 6.84
N ILE A 136 -3.87 -6.01 5.63
CA ILE A 136 -4.30 -4.65 5.32
C ILE A 136 -5.76 -4.73 4.91
N ARG A 137 -6.62 -3.97 5.58
CA ARG A 137 -8.02 -3.79 5.20
C ARG A 137 -8.23 -2.35 4.73
N VAL A 138 -8.77 -2.18 3.53
CA VAL A 138 -9.22 -0.90 3.00
C VAL A 138 -10.74 -0.96 2.90
N ALA A 139 -11.44 -0.14 3.66
CA ALA A 139 -12.91 -0.12 3.70
C ALA A 139 -13.46 1.27 3.35
N ALA A 140 -14.61 1.31 2.70
CA ALA A 140 -15.34 2.54 2.43
C ALA A 140 -16.81 2.28 2.09
N ASN A 141 -17.68 3.17 2.57
CA ASN A 141 -19.13 2.97 2.47
C ASN A 141 -19.72 3.35 1.09
N ASN A 142 -19.05 4.19 0.29
CA ASN A 142 -19.61 4.76 -0.95
C ASN A 142 -18.58 4.90 -2.09
N LEU A 143 -17.77 3.87 -2.32
CA LEU A 143 -16.61 3.95 -3.21
C LEU A 143 -16.80 3.11 -4.47
N THR A 144 -16.52 3.68 -5.64
CA THR A 144 -16.44 2.89 -6.88
C THR A 144 -15.24 1.93 -6.79
N ASN A 145 -15.35 0.76 -7.42
CA ASN A 145 -14.24 -0.21 -7.50
C ASN A 145 -12.93 0.41 -8.01
N THR A 146 -13.03 1.39 -8.91
CA THR A 146 -11.87 2.11 -9.46
C THR A 146 -11.13 2.94 -8.41
N LYS A 147 -11.85 3.64 -7.53
CA LYS A 147 -11.24 4.46 -6.49
C LYS A 147 -10.70 3.61 -5.34
N LEU A 148 -11.35 2.48 -5.05
CA LEU A 148 -10.89 1.54 -4.02
C LEU A 148 -9.55 0.92 -4.43
N ASN A 149 -9.44 0.58 -5.71
CA ASN A 149 -8.19 0.12 -6.32
C ASN A 149 -7.11 1.22 -6.31
N GLU A 150 -7.46 2.47 -6.59
CA GLU A 150 -6.51 3.59 -6.55
C GLU A 150 -5.90 3.78 -5.14
N ILE A 151 -6.75 3.82 -4.10
CA ILE A 151 -6.32 3.91 -2.69
C ILE A 151 -5.40 2.74 -2.34
N THR A 152 -5.83 1.54 -2.71
CA THR A 152 -5.11 0.29 -2.50
C THR A 152 -3.71 0.32 -3.11
N ILE A 153 -3.57 0.76 -4.36
CA ILE A 153 -2.28 0.83 -5.06
C ILE A 153 -1.37 1.85 -4.39
N LEU A 154 -1.89 3.04 -4.05
CA LEU A 154 -1.11 4.08 -3.39
C LEU A 154 -0.58 3.61 -2.03
N PHE A 155 -1.44 3.00 -1.21
CA PHE A 155 -1.04 2.47 0.09
C PHE A 155 -0.05 1.30 -0.03
N SER A 156 -0.26 0.40 -1.00
CA SER A 156 0.67 -0.70 -1.29
C SER A 156 2.07 -0.18 -1.67
N ASN A 157 2.13 0.86 -2.49
CA ASN A 157 3.40 1.48 -2.89
C ASN A 157 4.07 2.21 -1.73
N LEU A 158 3.29 2.90 -0.88
CA LEU A 158 3.78 3.54 0.33
C LEU A 158 4.44 2.52 1.27
N ILE A 159 3.75 1.43 1.59
CA ILE A 159 4.30 0.37 2.45
C ILE A 159 5.57 -0.23 1.84
N LYS A 160 5.54 -0.57 0.54
CA LYS A 160 6.73 -1.09 -0.16
C LYS A 160 7.91 -0.12 -0.06
N SER A 161 7.66 1.18 -0.18
CA SER A 161 8.71 2.20 -0.08
C SER A 161 9.27 2.33 1.34
N ILE A 162 8.42 2.28 2.37
CA ILE A 162 8.86 2.32 3.77
C ILE A 162 9.72 1.09 4.10
N PHE A 163 9.27 -0.10 3.70
CA PHE A 163 9.96 -1.36 4.00
C PHE A 163 11.26 -1.49 3.22
N SER A 164 11.30 -1.09 1.94
CA SER A 164 12.50 -1.17 1.12
C SER A 164 13.62 -0.25 1.62
N LYS A 165 13.30 0.92 2.19
CA LYS A 165 14.28 1.82 2.81
C LYS A 165 15.03 1.18 3.99
N ASN A 166 14.37 0.26 4.68
CA ASN A 166 14.96 -0.51 5.78
C ASN A 166 15.43 -1.90 5.32
N ASN A 167 15.63 -2.12 4.01
CA ASN A 167 16.06 -3.39 3.43
C ASN A 167 15.13 -4.59 3.73
N VAL A 168 13.82 -4.34 3.81
CA VAL A 168 12.80 -5.38 3.99
C VAL A 168 11.98 -5.54 2.71
N ASN A 169 11.94 -6.75 2.17
CA ASN A 169 11.12 -7.06 1.00
C ASN A 169 9.71 -7.49 1.43
N ILE A 170 8.69 -6.83 0.90
CA ILE A 170 7.28 -7.10 1.23
C ILE A 170 6.52 -7.62 0.01
N ASN A 171 5.80 -8.72 0.21
CA ASN A 171 4.84 -9.27 -0.74
C ASN A 171 3.43 -9.05 -0.19
N LEU A 172 2.54 -8.52 -1.04
CA LEU A 172 1.14 -8.29 -0.73
C LEU A 172 0.31 -9.23 -1.60
N PHE A 173 -0.52 -10.06 -0.96
CA PHE A 173 -1.40 -11.01 -1.65
C PHE A 173 -2.85 -10.54 -1.52
N PRO A 174 -3.54 -10.24 -2.63
CA PRO A 174 -4.98 -9.96 -2.58
C PRO A 174 -5.69 -11.25 -2.14
N GLN A 175 -6.62 -11.14 -1.20
CA GLN A 175 -7.30 -12.32 -0.68
C GLN A 175 -8.81 -12.24 -0.86
N ASP A 176 -9.44 -11.19 -0.34
CA ASP A 176 -10.90 -11.08 -0.30
C ASP A 176 -11.37 -9.69 -0.71
N ALA A 177 -12.53 -9.67 -1.36
CA ALA A 177 -13.32 -8.48 -1.60
C ALA A 177 -14.69 -8.69 -0.94
N ILE A 178 -14.95 -7.99 0.15
CA ILE A 178 -16.28 -7.92 0.78
C ILE A 178 -16.95 -6.65 0.26
N HIS A 179 -18.29 -6.58 0.24
CA HIS A 179 -18.99 -5.36 -0.17
C HIS A 179 -18.47 -4.14 0.61
N GLY A 180 -17.88 -3.17 -0.10
CA GLY A 180 -17.29 -1.96 0.49
C GLY A 180 -15.92 -2.15 1.15
N SER A 181 -15.23 -3.29 1.02
CA SER A 181 -13.86 -3.43 1.51
C SER A 181 -12.98 -4.42 0.72
N PHE A 182 -11.67 -4.17 0.75
CA PHE A 182 -10.66 -4.98 0.09
C PHE A 182 -9.56 -5.36 1.08
N VAL A 183 -9.15 -6.63 1.10
CA VAL A 183 -8.18 -7.16 2.06
C VAL A 183 -6.94 -7.74 1.37
N PHE A 184 -5.75 -7.33 1.84
CA PHE A 184 -4.47 -7.93 1.49
C PHE A 184 -3.85 -8.64 2.68
N ARG A 185 -3.20 -9.78 2.42
CA ARG A 185 -2.25 -10.37 3.37
C ARG A 185 -0.83 -9.94 3.09
N VAL A 186 -0.10 -9.69 4.16
CA VAL A 186 1.26 -9.17 4.13
C VAL A 186 2.23 -10.28 4.51
N LYS A 187 3.21 -10.51 3.63
CA LYS A 187 4.33 -11.40 3.87
C LYS A 187 5.64 -10.64 3.71
N THR A 188 6.34 -10.47 4.81
CA THR A 188 7.68 -9.89 4.80
C THR A 188 8.72 -11.00 4.61
N LYS A 189 9.60 -10.85 3.61
CA LYS A 189 10.85 -11.62 3.50
C LYS A 189 12.01 -10.70 3.85
N CYS A 190 13.01 -11.29 4.48
CA CYS A 190 14.14 -10.58 5.03
C CYS A 190 15.42 -11.27 4.54
N GLU A 191 16.39 -10.49 4.06
CA GLU A 191 17.66 -10.99 3.53
C GLU A 191 18.81 -10.57 4.48
N GLY A 192 19.61 -11.52 4.98
CA GLY A 192 20.79 -11.25 5.84
C GLY A 192 20.58 -11.53 7.34
N ASN A 193 21.44 -10.98 8.22
CA ASN A 193 21.42 -11.23 9.68
C ASN A 193 20.84 -10.05 10.51
N ALA A 194 20.71 -8.84 9.96
CA ALA A 194 20.13 -7.67 10.63
C ALA A 194 18.57 -7.63 10.56
N LEU A 195 17.91 -8.79 10.57
CA LEU A 195 16.55 -8.96 10.03
C LEU A 195 15.43 -8.45 10.93
N GLN A 196 15.61 -8.50 12.25
CA GLN A 196 14.52 -8.26 13.18
C GLN A 196 14.36 -6.77 13.47
N GLU A 197 15.46 -6.08 13.79
CA GLU A 197 15.48 -4.63 14.02
C GLU A 197 15.01 -3.84 12.79
N ASN A 198 15.41 -4.26 11.57
CA ASN A 198 14.97 -3.62 10.33
C ASN A 198 13.46 -3.78 10.08
N LYS A 199 12.88 -4.93 10.43
CA LYS A 199 11.42 -5.14 10.38
C LYS A 199 10.73 -4.25 11.40
N GLU A 200 11.20 -4.24 12.64
CA GLU A 200 10.62 -3.44 13.72
C GLU A 200 10.66 -1.95 13.40
N LYS A 201 11.76 -1.47 12.82
CA LYS A 201 11.87 -0.11 12.31
C LYS A 201 10.89 0.17 11.16
N SER A 202 10.73 -0.75 10.22
CA SER A 202 9.75 -0.61 9.12
C SER A 202 8.32 -0.54 9.64
N TYR A 203 7.98 -1.37 10.62
CA TYR A 203 6.69 -1.31 11.30
C TYR A 203 6.56 0.01 12.07
N SER A 204 7.58 0.44 12.80
CA SER A 204 7.56 1.73 13.52
C SER A 204 7.31 2.92 12.59
N ASP A 205 7.98 2.97 11.43
CA ASP A 205 7.76 4.01 10.41
C ASP A 205 6.32 3.96 9.89
N LEU A 206 5.76 2.77 9.64
CA LEU A 206 4.36 2.62 9.23
C LEU A 206 3.38 3.05 10.33
N LEU A 207 3.63 2.66 11.58
CA LEU A 207 2.78 2.97 12.74
C LEU A 207 2.87 4.43 13.17
N SER A 208 3.88 5.16 12.71
CA SER A 208 4.00 6.60 12.92
C SER A 208 2.83 7.39 12.32
N PHE A 209 2.08 6.80 11.38
CA PHE A 209 0.84 7.40 10.87
C PHE A 209 -0.27 7.52 11.94
N ASN A 210 -0.23 6.75 13.03
CA ASN A 210 -1.20 6.90 14.13
C ASN A 210 -0.97 8.16 14.98
N ASP A 211 0.20 8.80 14.88
CA ASP A 211 0.60 9.90 15.75
C ASP A 211 1.15 11.06 14.91
N LYS A 212 0.56 12.24 15.08
CA LYS A 212 0.91 13.43 14.30
C LYS A 212 2.37 13.87 14.47
N HIS A 213 2.95 13.72 15.66
CA HIS A 213 4.33 14.10 15.92
C HIS A 213 5.29 13.12 15.25
N LYS A 214 5.08 11.81 15.41
CA LYS A 214 5.89 10.78 14.76
C LYS A 214 5.77 10.83 13.24
N PHE A 215 4.56 11.06 12.72
CA PHE A 215 4.34 11.26 11.29
C PHE A 215 5.15 12.45 10.76
N LYS A 216 5.19 13.57 11.50
CA LYS A 216 5.98 14.74 11.12
C LYS A 216 7.49 14.43 11.06
N GLU A 217 8.00 13.59 11.95
CA GLU A 217 9.41 13.15 11.94
C GLU A 217 9.74 12.33 10.68
N ILE A 218 8.94 11.31 10.35
CA ILE A 218 9.18 10.50 9.15
C ILE A 218 9.00 11.31 7.85
N LEU A 219 8.11 12.32 7.86
CA LEU A 219 7.92 13.26 6.76
C LEU A 219 9.15 14.15 6.57
N ASN A 220 9.71 14.68 7.65
CA ASN A 220 10.91 15.54 7.62
C ASN A 220 12.18 14.77 7.23
N ASN A 221 12.32 13.54 7.73
CA ASN A 221 13.48 12.69 7.45
C ASN A 221 13.42 12.05 6.05
N LYS A 222 12.48 12.47 5.19
CA LYS A 222 12.28 11.96 3.83
C LYS A 222 12.06 10.44 3.79
N HIS A 223 11.49 9.83 4.84
CA HIS A 223 11.17 8.39 4.87
C HIS A 223 9.97 8.06 3.96
N ILE A 224 9.13 9.03 3.65
CA ILE A 224 7.94 8.86 2.80
C ILE A 224 7.92 9.84 1.62
N ASP A 225 7.27 9.45 0.54
CA ASP A 225 7.05 10.29 -0.64
C ASP A 225 5.89 11.27 -0.38
N VAL A 226 6.15 12.57 -0.45
CA VAL A 226 5.19 13.61 -0.04
C VAL A 226 3.96 13.61 -0.94
N LYS A 227 4.14 13.52 -2.27
CA LYS A 227 3.05 13.59 -3.26
C LYS A 227 2.13 12.37 -3.20
N SER A 228 2.70 11.17 -3.13
CA SER A 228 1.95 9.92 -3.01
C SER A 228 1.21 9.84 -1.69
N THR A 229 1.85 10.29 -0.60
CA THR A 229 1.22 10.37 0.72
C THR A 229 0.06 11.38 0.71
N TRP A 230 0.27 12.57 0.14
CA TRP A 230 -0.79 13.56 -0.03
C TRP A 230 -1.98 12.97 -0.79
N LYS A 231 -1.72 12.35 -1.94
CA LYS A 231 -2.77 11.76 -2.79
C LYS A 231 -3.54 10.68 -2.05
N LEU A 232 -2.85 9.81 -1.32
CA LEU A 232 -3.46 8.77 -0.50
C LEU A 232 -4.37 9.38 0.57
N LEU A 233 -3.84 10.28 1.41
CA LEU A 233 -4.60 10.87 2.50
C LEU A 233 -5.79 11.70 1.98
N ASN A 234 -5.62 12.41 0.87
CA ASN A 234 -6.70 13.18 0.24
C ASN A 234 -7.83 12.27 -0.25
N LEU A 235 -7.52 11.10 -0.83
CA LEU A 235 -8.53 10.12 -1.20
C LEU A 235 -9.23 9.53 0.04
N ILE A 236 -8.47 9.18 1.08
CA ILE A 236 -9.04 8.66 2.33
C ILE A 236 -10.05 9.66 2.91
N LYS A 237 -9.67 10.94 3.02
CA LYS A 237 -10.54 12.02 3.50
C LYS A 237 -11.75 12.26 2.60
N SER A 238 -11.53 12.35 1.29
CA SER A 238 -12.58 12.71 0.32
C SER A 238 -13.70 11.68 0.21
N TYR A 239 -13.37 10.41 0.46
CA TYR A 239 -14.32 9.30 0.31
C TYR A 239 -14.64 8.60 1.64
N ASP A 240 -14.29 9.21 2.77
CA ASP A 240 -14.49 8.66 4.12
C ASP A 240 -14.03 7.20 4.23
N SER A 241 -12.86 6.92 3.65
CA SER A 241 -12.29 5.57 3.65
C SER A 241 -11.54 5.31 4.94
N VAL A 242 -11.32 4.04 5.24
CA VAL A 242 -10.53 3.60 6.39
C VAL A 242 -9.50 2.58 5.92
N ILE A 243 -8.24 2.81 6.28
CA ILE A 243 -7.16 1.85 6.08
C ILE A 243 -6.71 1.29 7.44
N GLN A 244 -6.69 -0.02 7.55
CA GLN A 244 -6.27 -0.72 8.76
C GLN A 244 -5.10 -1.65 8.48
N PHE A 245 -4.11 -1.65 9.38
CA PHE A 245 -3.05 -2.68 9.43
C PHE A 245 -3.28 -3.51 10.70
N ILE A 246 -3.50 -4.81 10.53
CA ILE A 246 -3.98 -5.69 11.61
C ILE A 246 -3.00 -6.86 11.76
N ASP A 247 -2.58 -7.13 12.98
CA ASP A 247 -1.82 -8.33 13.30
C ASP A 247 -2.73 -9.56 13.23
N GLU A 248 -2.35 -10.58 12.45
CA GLU A 248 -3.23 -11.74 12.22
C GLU A 248 -3.32 -12.65 13.44
N SER A 249 -2.35 -12.60 14.36
CA SER A 249 -2.31 -13.47 15.55
C SER A 249 -3.14 -12.92 16.71
N SER A 250 -2.87 -11.67 17.10
CA SER A 250 -3.56 -10.97 18.18
C SER A 250 -4.86 -10.31 17.72
N THR A 251 -5.08 -10.19 16.40
CA THR A 251 -6.22 -9.46 15.79
C THR A 251 -6.27 -7.96 16.12
N VAL A 252 -5.22 -7.42 16.73
CA VAL A 252 -5.12 -6.01 17.11
C VAL A 252 -4.94 -5.15 15.85
N LYS A 253 -5.72 -4.07 15.76
CA LYS A 253 -5.55 -3.03 14.74
C LYS A 253 -4.36 -2.16 15.13
N LEU A 254 -3.20 -2.42 14.53
CA LEU A 254 -1.97 -1.69 14.79
C LEU A 254 -2.01 -0.29 14.17
N LEU A 255 -2.61 -0.15 12.98
CA LEU A 255 -2.80 1.14 12.28
C LEU A 255 -4.29 1.31 11.95
N ASN A 256 -4.82 2.52 12.09
CA ASN A 256 -6.18 2.86 11.64
C ASN A 256 -6.24 4.30 11.12
N ILE A 257 -6.01 4.46 9.81
CA ILE A 257 -6.12 5.76 9.14
C ILE A 257 -7.57 5.94 8.68
N ASN A 258 -8.34 6.74 9.42
CA ASN A 258 -9.69 7.17 9.06
C ASN A 258 -9.68 8.58 8.44
N SER A 259 -10.85 9.09 8.05
CA SER A 259 -10.99 10.42 7.44
C SER A 259 -10.50 11.57 8.32
N GLU A 260 -10.77 11.50 9.63
CA GLU A 260 -10.34 12.50 10.62
C GLU A 260 -8.81 12.58 10.70
N LEU A 261 -8.16 11.46 11.00
CA LEU A 261 -6.69 11.39 11.08
C LEU A 261 -6.05 11.76 9.73
N ALA A 262 -6.61 11.30 8.61
CA ALA A 262 -6.13 11.68 7.29
C ALA A 262 -6.17 13.20 7.07
N GLY A 263 -7.22 13.87 7.54
CA GLY A 263 -7.33 15.33 7.50
C GLY A 263 -6.27 16.04 8.33
N GLU A 264 -5.95 15.53 9.52
CA GLU A 264 -4.89 16.08 10.36
C GLU A 264 -3.49 15.93 9.74
N LEU A 265 -3.22 14.75 9.19
CA LEU A 265 -1.94 14.45 8.54
C LEU A 265 -1.77 15.26 7.23
N LEU A 266 -2.85 15.47 6.46
CA LEU A 266 -2.82 16.29 5.24
C LEU A 266 -2.29 17.69 5.49
N ASN A 267 -2.71 18.35 6.57
CA ASN A 267 -2.24 19.69 6.89
C ASN A 267 -0.70 19.75 7.08
N LEU A 268 -0.09 18.66 7.56
CA LEU A 268 1.36 18.56 7.67
C LEU A 268 2.02 18.35 6.31
N VAL A 269 1.41 17.52 5.46
CA VAL A 269 1.91 17.25 4.10
C VAL A 269 1.79 18.48 3.20
N ASP A 270 0.68 19.23 3.29
CA ASP A 270 0.44 20.47 2.55
C ASP A 270 1.54 21.50 2.82
N SER A 271 1.97 21.64 4.08
CA SER A 271 3.07 22.53 4.45
C SER A 271 4.42 22.19 3.79
N LYS A 272 4.57 20.97 3.25
CA LYS A 272 5.78 20.50 2.57
C LYS A 272 5.69 20.57 1.05
N LEU A 273 4.48 20.51 0.48
CA LEU A 273 4.29 20.54 -0.98
C LEU A 273 4.93 21.78 -1.62
N ASP A 274 4.87 22.92 -0.93
CA ASP A 274 5.45 24.21 -1.36
C ASP A 274 6.99 24.25 -1.44
N THR A 275 7.66 23.18 -1.02
CA THR A 275 9.11 22.99 -1.03
C THR A 275 9.52 21.63 -1.61
N TYR A 276 8.55 20.84 -2.07
CA TYR A 276 8.76 19.45 -2.46
C TYR A 276 9.03 19.32 -3.96
N LEU A 277 10.08 18.58 -4.31
CA LEU A 277 10.38 18.24 -5.70
C LEU A 277 10.40 16.72 -5.89
N ASP A 278 9.49 16.19 -6.70
CA ASP A 278 9.58 14.78 -7.13
C ASP A 278 10.78 14.62 -8.08
N SER A 279 11.44 13.47 -8.03
CA SER A 279 12.44 13.13 -9.03
C SER A 279 11.89 13.24 -10.47
N THR A 280 10.64 12.91 -10.75
CA THR A 280 10.10 13.04 -12.12
C THR A 280 9.98 14.49 -12.58
N MET A 281 9.98 15.45 -11.66
CA MET A 281 9.91 16.89 -11.95
C MET A 281 11.28 17.50 -12.24
N VAL A 282 12.38 16.73 -12.20
CA VAL A 282 13.72 17.26 -12.49
C VAL A 282 14.16 16.81 -13.88
N PRO A 283 14.44 17.75 -14.82
CA PRO A 283 14.84 17.39 -16.17
C PRO A 283 16.17 16.63 -16.16
N GLN A 284 16.28 15.66 -17.07
CA GLN A 284 17.49 14.84 -17.26
C GLN A 284 18.18 15.10 -18.59
N ALA A 285 17.47 15.73 -19.54
CA ALA A 285 17.97 16.10 -20.85
C ALA A 285 18.85 17.35 -20.75
N ASN A 286 20.17 17.20 -20.89
CA ASN A 286 21.13 18.27 -20.63
C ASN A 286 21.36 19.25 -21.78
N ASP A 287 20.72 19.04 -22.94
CA ASP A 287 20.90 19.82 -24.16
C ASP A 287 19.56 20.43 -24.59
N ILE A 288 19.39 21.73 -24.34
CA ILE A 288 18.14 22.44 -24.65
C ILE A 288 17.87 22.50 -26.16
N TYR A 289 18.91 22.46 -27.01
CA TYR A 289 18.76 22.44 -28.46
C TYR A 289 18.15 21.13 -28.95
N LYS A 290 18.47 20.02 -28.27
CA LYS A 290 17.81 18.74 -28.54
C LYS A 290 16.36 18.70 -28.07
N VAL A 291 15.96 19.53 -27.09
CA VAL A 291 14.53 19.72 -26.76
C VAL A 291 13.80 20.37 -27.94
N LYS A 292 14.33 21.44 -28.52
CA LYS A 292 13.79 22.05 -29.75
C LYS A 292 13.74 21.04 -30.90
N LYS A 293 14.85 20.33 -31.14
CA LYS A 293 14.96 19.31 -32.19
C LYS A 293 13.93 18.18 -32.01
N TYR A 294 13.66 17.77 -30.77
CA TYR A 294 12.63 16.77 -30.46
C TYR A 294 11.26 17.23 -30.97
N LEU A 295 10.88 18.49 -30.71
CA LEU A 295 9.61 19.05 -31.17
C LEU A 295 9.54 19.12 -32.69
N ASP A 296 10.63 19.51 -33.35
CA ASP A 296 10.70 19.61 -34.81
C ASP A 296 10.49 18.25 -35.48
N ILE A 297 11.17 17.20 -34.99
CA ILE A 297 10.98 15.82 -35.45
C ILE A 297 9.55 15.35 -35.17
N LEU A 298 9.01 15.68 -34.00
CA LEU A 298 7.65 15.29 -33.65
C LEU A 298 6.62 15.92 -34.60
N LYS A 299 6.82 17.19 -35.00
CA LYS A 299 5.96 17.89 -35.97
C LYS A 299 6.02 17.27 -37.36
N SER A 300 7.22 16.88 -37.83
CA SER A 300 7.38 16.36 -39.20
C SER A 300 7.05 14.87 -39.32
N ASP A 301 7.44 14.07 -38.33
CA ASP A 301 7.51 12.61 -38.47
C ASP A 301 6.60 11.85 -37.48
N ASN A 302 5.97 12.54 -36.53
CA ASN A 302 5.18 11.98 -35.41
C ASN A 302 5.93 11.04 -34.45
N VAL A 303 7.09 10.51 -34.84
CA VAL A 303 7.89 9.55 -34.08
C VAL A 303 9.34 10.02 -34.03
N VAL A 304 9.86 10.17 -32.82
CA VAL A 304 11.25 10.58 -32.59
C VAL A 304 12.14 9.33 -32.45
N ALA A 305 13.05 9.15 -33.42
CA ALA A 305 14.01 8.04 -33.46
C ALA A 305 15.43 8.47 -33.01
N LEU A 306 16.28 7.48 -32.69
CA LEU A 306 17.62 7.68 -32.10
C LEU A 306 18.53 8.50 -33.01
N ASP A 307 18.61 8.10 -34.27
CA ASP A 307 19.39 8.70 -35.34
C ASP A 307 18.94 10.13 -35.62
N LYS A 308 17.63 10.35 -35.70
CA LYS A 308 17.05 11.67 -35.96
C LYS A 308 17.36 12.65 -34.84
N LEU A 309 17.18 12.25 -33.58
CA LEU A 309 17.46 13.12 -32.44
C LEU A 309 18.98 13.30 -32.22
N GLY A 310 19.80 12.33 -32.61
CA GLY A 310 21.25 12.32 -32.39
C GLY A 310 21.61 11.87 -30.99
N VAL A 311 21.01 10.75 -30.54
CA VAL A 311 21.23 10.13 -29.23
C VAL A 311 21.53 8.65 -29.39
N THR A 312 22.17 8.03 -28.39
CA THR A 312 22.68 6.65 -28.50
C THR A 312 21.79 5.60 -27.84
N SER A 313 20.73 5.99 -27.14
CA SER A 313 19.83 5.06 -26.45
C SER A 313 18.38 5.55 -26.37
N GLU A 314 17.42 4.62 -26.35
CA GLU A 314 15.98 4.95 -26.23
C GLU A 314 15.67 5.65 -24.90
N ARG A 315 16.45 5.34 -23.87
CA ARG A 315 16.39 6.01 -22.58
C ARG A 315 16.67 7.51 -22.70
N GLN A 316 17.57 7.93 -23.58
CA GLN A 316 17.81 9.35 -23.83
C GLN A 316 16.63 10.00 -24.56
N ILE A 317 15.99 9.31 -25.51
CA ILE A 317 14.74 9.81 -26.13
C ILE A 317 13.69 10.07 -25.06
N SER A 318 13.53 9.13 -24.11
CA SER A 318 12.60 9.29 -22.99
C SER A 318 12.92 10.53 -22.16
N TYR A 319 14.20 10.81 -21.88
CA TYR A 319 14.59 12.03 -21.16
C TYR A 319 14.23 13.33 -21.89
N TYR A 320 14.33 13.37 -23.22
CA TYR A 320 13.93 14.54 -24.00
C TYR A 320 12.41 14.68 -24.09
N ARG A 321 11.69 13.57 -24.22
CA ARG A 321 10.22 13.55 -24.13
C ARG A 321 9.77 14.10 -22.77
N ASP A 322 10.32 13.57 -21.69
CA ASP A 322 9.96 13.98 -20.33
C ASP A 322 10.30 15.46 -20.08
N ALA A 323 11.40 15.96 -20.64
CA ALA A 323 11.74 17.39 -20.61
C ALA A 323 10.73 18.25 -21.40
N CYS A 324 10.30 17.82 -22.60
CA CYS A 324 9.26 18.51 -23.36
C CYS A 324 7.93 18.55 -22.60
N TYR A 325 7.58 17.46 -21.91
CA TYR A 325 6.38 17.38 -21.08
C TYR A 325 6.47 18.34 -19.88
N LEU A 326 7.57 18.31 -19.14
CA LEU A 326 7.82 19.20 -18.01
C LEU A 326 7.70 20.68 -18.38
N LEU A 327 8.15 21.04 -19.59
CA LEU A 327 8.07 22.39 -20.13
C LEU A 327 6.71 22.71 -20.78
N GLY A 328 5.70 21.83 -20.65
CA GLY A 328 4.37 22.06 -21.21
C GLY A 328 4.31 22.09 -22.75
N LEU A 329 5.32 21.54 -23.43
CA LEU A 329 5.46 21.60 -24.89
C LEU A 329 4.74 20.47 -25.60
N ILE A 330 4.50 19.36 -24.89
CA ILE A 330 3.76 18.20 -25.37
C ILE A 330 2.74 17.73 -24.35
N ASN A 331 1.71 17.03 -24.83
CA ASN A 331 0.76 16.33 -23.97
C ASN A 331 1.33 14.98 -23.51
N GLU A 332 1.33 14.71 -22.20
CA GLU A 332 1.87 13.47 -21.61
C GLU A 332 1.24 12.20 -22.19
N ARG A 333 -0.09 12.20 -22.36
CA ARG A 333 -0.87 11.00 -22.68
C ARG A 333 -0.78 10.63 -24.16
N TYR A 334 -0.68 11.63 -25.02
CA TYR A 334 -0.81 11.44 -26.46
C TYR A 334 0.47 11.79 -27.23
N ASN A 335 1.49 12.35 -26.57
CA ASN A 335 2.75 12.75 -27.18
C ASN A 335 2.57 13.66 -28.41
N TYR A 336 1.61 14.58 -28.35
CA TYR A 336 1.37 15.62 -29.37
C TYR A 336 1.79 16.99 -28.86
N LEU A 337 2.18 17.87 -29.78
CA LEU A 337 2.57 19.25 -29.49
C LEU A 337 1.39 20.04 -28.88
N THR A 338 1.67 20.80 -27.83
CA THR A 338 0.75 21.84 -27.34
C THR A 338 0.80 23.07 -28.26
N PRO A 339 -0.08 24.08 -28.08
CA PRO A 339 0.05 25.33 -28.82
C PRO A 339 1.41 26.01 -28.63
N ILE A 340 2.01 25.92 -27.44
CA ILE A 340 3.35 26.46 -27.15
C ILE A 340 4.42 25.65 -27.87
N GLY A 341 4.32 24.31 -27.84
CA GLY A 341 5.22 23.43 -28.60
C GLY A 341 5.19 23.73 -30.09
N ASN A 342 4.00 23.88 -30.68
CA ASN A 342 3.83 24.26 -32.09
C ASN A 342 4.46 25.62 -32.39
N ARG A 343 4.21 26.64 -31.57
CA ARG A 343 4.81 27.97 -31.74
C ARG A 343 6.34 27.90 -31.76
N ILE A 344 6.95 27.14 -30.85
CA ILE A 344 8.40 26.97 -30.83
C ILE A 344 8.91 26.39 -32.15
N THR A 345 8.26 25.36 -32.70
CA THR A 345 8.70 24.76 -33.98
C THR A 345 8.66 25.71 -35.18
N GLU A 346 7.89 26.80 -35.10
CA GLU A 346 7.74 27.78 -36.19
C GLU A 346 8.74 28.93 -36.11
N ILE A 347 9.38 29.11 -34.95
CA ILE A 347 10.37 30.16 -34.72
C ILE A 347 11.74 29.66 -35.22
N GLN A 348 12.33 30.42 -36.14
CA GLN A 348 13.69 30.17 -36.65
C GLN A 348 14.77 30.87 -35.81
N GLU A 349 14.46 32.03 -35.24
CA GLU A 349 15.41 32.82 -34.46
C GLU A 349 15.67 32.17 -33.09
N GLU A 350 16.95 31.95 -32.78
CA GLU A 350 17.38 31.17 -31.61
C GLU A 350 16.94 31.78 -30.28
N ASN A 351 17.15 33.07 -30.11
CA ASN A 351 16.86 33.77 -28.87
C ASN A 351 15.35 33.77 -28.56
N GLU A 352 14.49 33.86 -29.57
CA GLU A 352 13.04 33.94 -29.43
C GLU A 352 12.45 32.63 -28.92
N TRP A 353 12.87 31.47 -29.46
CA TRP A 353 12.39 30.20 -28.92
C TRP A 353 13.06 29.85 -27.59
N LEU A 354 14.32 30.25 -27.36
CA LEU A 354 14.97 30.10 -26.06
C LEU A 354 14.29 30.93 -24.96
N LYS A 355 13.82 32.15 -25.26
CA LYS A 355 13.01 32.96 -24.34
C LYS A 355 11.74 32.24 -23.91
N ILE A 356 11.05 31.57 -24.84
CA ILE A 356 9.85 30.79 -24.51
C ILE A 356 10.23 29.62 -23.59
N LEU A 357 11.27 28.86 -23.92
CA LEU A 357 11.72 27.75 -23.07
C LEU A 357 12.15 28.21 -21.67
N ARG A 358 12.81 29.36 -21.55
CA ARG A 358 13.15 29.97 -20.26
C ARG A 358 11.90 30.22 -19.43
N VAL A 359 10.89 30.89 -20.01
CA VAL A 359 9.62 31.17 -19.32
C VAL A 359 8.89 29.88 -18.95
N GLN A 360 8.89 28.86 -19.82
CA GLN A 360 8.31 27.57 -19.47
C GLN A 360 9.07 26.89 -18.32
N PHE A 361 10.40 26.99 -18.30
CA PHE A 361 11.19 26.44 -17.20
C PHE A 361 10.96 27.19 -15.89
N GLU A 362 10.92 28.53 -15.90
CA GLU A 362 10.58 29.38 -14.75
C GLU A 362 9.22 29.00 -14.14
N ASN A 363 8.24 28.65 -14.99
CA ASN A 363 6.91 28.24 -14.56
C ASN A 363 6.77 26.74 -14.24
N SER A 364 7.80 25.92 -14.48
CA SER A 364 7.81 24.52 -14.05
C SER A 364 8.01 24.42 -12.54
N GLU A 365 7.54 23.35 -11.90
CA GLU A 365 7.72 23.18 -10.44
C GLU A 365 9.19 23.23 -10.04
N CYS A 366 10.08 22.62 -10.84
CA CYS A 366 11.52 22.62 -10.59
C CYS A 366 12.13 24.02 -10.67
N GLY A 367 11.81 24.79 -11.72
CA GLY A 367 12.34 26.14 -11.90
C GLY A 367 11.79 27.11 -10.85
N TYR A 368 10.49 27.08 -10.61
CA TYR A 368 9.83 27.92 -9.61
C TYR A 368 10.39 27.70 -8.20
N LEU A 369 10.48 26.44 -7.75
CA LEU A 369 11.01 26.12 -6.43
C LEU A 369 12.49 26.46 -6.29
N TRP A 370 13.28 26.33 -7.35
CA TRP A 370 14.69 26.70 -7.33
C TRP A 370 14.88 28.22 -7.20
N MET A 371 14.10 29.01 -7.95
CA MET A 371 14.09 30.47 -7.83
C MET A 371 13.64 30.92 -6.44
N LYS A 372 12.55 30.32 -5.92
CA LYS A 372 12.03 30.58 -4.57
C LYS A 372 13.07 30.28 -3.49
N ASN A 373 13.84 29.20 -3.64
CA ASN A 373 14.89 28.81 -2.69
C ASN A 373 16.03 29.84 -2.59
N GLN A 374 16.31 30.58 -3.67
CA GLN A 374 17.29 31.67 -3.67
C GLN A 374 16.69 33.07 -3.48
N GLY A 375 15.36 33.19 -3.40
CA GLY A 375 14.68 34.48 -3.28
C GLY A 375 14.79 35.36 -4.54
N VAL A 376 14.89 34.76 -5.72
CA VAL A 376 14.96 35.47 -7.01
C VAL A 376 13.65 35.34 -7.79
N ASN A 377 13.37 36.29 -8.69
CA ASN A 377 12.14 36.32 -9.50
C ASN A 377 12.35 35.84 -10.95
N SER A 378 13.59 35.64 -11.37
CA SER A 378 13.93 35.09 -12.69
C SER A 378 15.05 34.07 -12.58
N ILE A 379 15.01 33.06 -13.45
CA ILE A 379 16.06 32.04 -13.53
C ILE A 379 17.39 32.62 -14.01
N LEU A 380 17.38 33.81 -14.61
CA LEU A 380 18.60 34.52 -15.00
C LEU A 380 19.41 34.99 -13.80
N ASP A 381 18.76 35.25 -12.66
CA ASP A 381 19.40 35.77 -11.46
C ASP A 381 19.92 34.66 -10.53
N ILE A 382 19.61 33.41 -10.84
CA ILE A 382 19.98 32.27 -10.00
C ILE A 382 21.48 31.97 -10.07
N ASP A 383 22.08 31.53 -8.96
CA ASP A 383 23.40 30.87 -9.01
C ASP A 383 23.23 29.43 -9.52
N PRO A 384 23.71 29.08 -10.73
CA PRO A 384 23.61 27.72 -11.26
C PRO A 384 24.36 26.72 -10.36
N ASN A 385 25.41 27.13 -9.65
CA ASN A 385 26.24 26.23 -8.88
C ASN A 385 25.53 25.60 -7.68
N SER A 386 24.53 26.30 -7.14
CA SER A 386 23.62 25.82 -6.10
C SER A 386 22.81 24.57 -6.48
N ALA A 387 22.67 24.23 -7.77
CA ALA A 387 21.72 23.23 -8.26
C ALA A 387 21.83 21.87 -7.54
N THR A 388 23.04 21.42 -7.20
CA THR A 388 23.23 20.15 -6.48
C THR A 388 22.65 20.22 -5.08
N GLN A 389 22.97 21.27 -4.33
CA GLN A 389 22.49 21.47 -2.97
C GLN A 389 20.97 21.63 -2.95
N TYR A 390 20.43 22.45 -3.86
CA TYR A 390 18.99 22.60 -4.07
C TYR A 390 18.28 21.24 -4.27
N LEU A 391 18.81 20.37 -5.14
CA LEU A 391 18.22 19.05 -5.37
C LEU A 391 18.35 18.12 -4.16
N LEU A 392 19.47 18.16 -3.42
CA LEU A 392 19.63 17.35 -2.21
C LEU A 392 18.66 17.76 -1.10
N ASP A 393 18.42 19.07 -0.97
CA ASP A 393 17.55 19.62 0.06
C ASP A 393 16.07 19.42 -0.26
N ASN A 394 15.68 19.59 -1.53
CA ASN A 394 14.27 19.68 -1.93
C ASN A 394 13.73 18.43 -2.66
N ALA A 395 14.60 17.61 -3.28
CA ALA A 395 14.15 16.39 -3.94
C ALA A 395 14.18 15.18 -2.99
N ASN A 396 13.08 14.42 -2.93
CA ASN A 396 13.07 13.12 -2.26
C ASN A 396 13.38 12.00 -3.26
N GLY A 397 14.08 10.96 -2.79
CA GLY A 397 14.34 9.75 -3.57
C GLY A 397 15.49 9.84 -4.58
N LEU A 398 16.22 10.95 -4.62
CA LEU A 398 17.45 11.05 -5.40
C LEU A 398 18.66 10.60 -4.58
N SER A 399 19.43 9.65 -5.12
CA SER A 399 20.80 9.42 -4.64
C SER A 399 21.66 10.66 -4.91
N GLU A 400 22.72 10.84 -4.12
CA GLU A 400 23.65 11.95 -4.30
C GLU A 400 24.21 12.03 -5.74
N ASP A 401 24.57 10.88 -6.32
CA ASP A 401 25.03 10.79 -7.71
C ASP A 401 23.96 11.20 -8.72
N THR A 402 22.71 10.82 -8.48
CA THR A 402 21.59 11.20 -9.36
C THR A 402 21.31 12.69 -9.25
N ALA A 403 21.38 13.26 -8.03
CA ALA A 403 21.25 14.69 -7.79
C ALA A 403 22.35 15.47 -8.52
N LYS A 404 23.63 15.07 -8.40
CA LYS A 404 24.76 15.68 -9.13
C LYS A 404 24.58 15.62 -10.65
N ARG A 405 24.17 14.47 -11.19
CA ARG A 405 23.93 14.30 -12.63
C ARG A 405 22.83 15.24 -13.13
N ARG A 406 21.72 15.35 -12.40
CA ARG A 406 20.60 16.22 -12.78
C ARG A 406 20.89 17.70 -12.54
N ALA A 407 21.64 18.03 -11.50
CA ALA A 407 22.15 19.39 -11.29
C ALA A 407 23.00 19.86 -12.48
N SER A 408 23.76 18.97 -13.13
CA SER A 408 24.49 19.32 -14.35
C SER A 408 23.56 19.72 -15.51
N THR A 409 22.38 19.10 -15.62
CA THR A 409 21.35 19.47 -16.60
C THR A 409 20.80 20.86 -16.30
N LEU A 410 20.40 21.10 -15.04
CA LEU A 410 19.91 22.41 -14.60
C LEU A 410 20.93 23.53 -14.87
N LYS A 411 22.18 23.31 -14.49
CA LYS A 411 23.29 24.24 -14.74
C LYS A 411 23.43 24.58 -16.21
N ARG A 412 23.39 23.58 -17.10
CA ARG A 412 23.52 23.79 -18.54
C ARG A 412 22.37 24.61 -19.10
N TRP A 413 21.13 24.30 -18.73
CA TRP A 413 19.96 25.04 -19.20
C TRP A 413 20.03 26.51 -18.77
N VAL A 414 20.30 26.77 -17.50
CA VAL A 414 20.43 28.13 -16.98
C VAL A 414 21.56 28.89 -17.67
N ASN A 415 22.72 28.25 -17.87
CA ASN A 415 23.83 28.89 -18.57
C ASN A 415 23.46 29.29 -20.00
N VAL A 416 22.70 28.46 -20.73
CA VAL A 416 22.17 28.82 -22.06
C VAL A 416 21.15 29.96 -21.95
N PHE A 417 20.24 29.94 -20.98
CA PHE A 417 19.30 31.06 -20.80
C PHE A 417 19.98 32.38 -20.44
N LYS A 418 21.16 32.35 -19.82
CA LYS A 418 21.94 33.56 -19.54
C LYS A 418 22.68 34.12 -20.77
N THR A 419 22.83 33.36 -21.87
CA THR A 419 23.48 33.88 -23.09
C THR A 419 22.55 34.70 -23.98
N ILE A 420 21.23 34.61 -23.78
CA ILE A 420 20.22 35.30 -24.59
C ILE A 420 19.78 36.64 -23.97
N GLN A 421 20.62 37.22 -23.10
CA GLN A 421 20.33 38.41 -22.30
C GLN A 421 20.47 39.70 -23.10
#